data_AF-A0A937TTM4-F1
#
_entry.id   AF-A0A937TTM4-F1
#
_cell.length_a   1.000
_cell.length_b   1.000
_cell.length_c   1.000
_cell.angle_alpha   90.00
_cell.angle_beta   90.00
_cell.angle_gamma   90.00
#
_symmetry.space_group_name_H-M   'P 1'
#
loop_
_entity.id
_entity.type
_entity.pdbx_description
1 polymer ?
#
loop_
_entity_poly.entity_id
_entity_poly.type
_entity_poly.pdbx_seq_one_letter_code
_entity_poly.pdbx_strand_id
1 'polypeptide(L)' 'MRFIRKINRTAKRSYSVIIPMGFIKKLKWKERQKIVLILRGKKIIIEDWKP' A
#
# COMPACT_ATOMS: atom_id res chain seq x y z
N MET A 1 14.06 -10.13 1.63
CA MET A 1 12.74 -10.69 2.00
C MET A 1 11.70 -10.25 0.98
N ARG A 2 11.06 -11.19 0.29
CA ARG A 2 10.09 -10.92 -0.79
C ARG A 2 8.73 -11.46 -0.37
N PHE A 3 7.72 -10.62 -0.35
CA PHE A 3 6.34 -11.02 -0.08
C PHE A 3 5.55 -11.06 -1.38
N ILE A 4 4.85 -12.16 -1.62
CA ILE A 4 3.93 -12.30 -2.75
C ILE A 4 2.51 -12.37 -2.17
N ARG A 5 1.63 -11.50 -2.66
CA ARG A 5 0.23 -11.39 -2.22
C ARG A 5 -0.67 -11.26 -3.43
N LYS A 6 -1.84 -11.89 -3.35
CA LYS A 6 -2.93 -11.65 -4.30
C LYS A 6 -3.54 -10.28 -4.04
N ILE A 7 -4.07 -9.67 -5.08
CA ILE A 7 -4.85 -8.44 -4.99
C ILE A 7 -6.32 -8.86 -4.79
N ASN A 8 -7.01 -8.26 -3.83
CA ASN A 8 -8.42 -8.54 -3.56
C ASN A 8 -9.29 -7.37 -4.00
N ARG A 9 -10.45 -7.67 -4.59
CA ARG A 9 -11.44 -6.63 -4.92
C ARG A 9 -12.12 -6.18 -3.63
N THR A 10 -12.17 -4.87 -3.40
CA THR A 10 -12.80 -4.28 -2.21
C THR A 10 -14.05 -3.48 -2.56
N ALA A 11 -14.13 -2.93 -3.77
CA ALA A 11 -15.33 -2.26 -4.28
C ALA A 11 -15.49 -2.48 -5.80
N LYS A 12 -16.51 -1.86 -6.40
CA LYS A 12 -16.81 -1.99 -7.84
C LYS A 12 -15.59 -1.66 -8.72
N ARG A 13 -14.80 -0.65 -8.34
CA ARG A 13 -13.61 -0.18 -9.08
C ARG A 13 -12.36 -0.05 -8.20
N SER A 14 -12.35 -0.68 -7.03
CA SER A 14 -11.26 -0.55 -6.06
C SER A 14 -10.76 -1.91 -5.61
N TYR A 15 -9.45 -2.02 -5.50
CA TYR A 15 -8.74 -3.21 -5.08
C TYR A 15 -7.83 -2.88 -3.91
N SER A 16 -7.50 -3.89 -3.10
CA SER A 16 -6.56 -3.79 -1.99
C SER A 16 -5.53 -4.91 -2.04
N VAL A 17 -4.37 -4.63 -1.45
CA VAL A 17 -3.32 -5.61 -1.19
C VAL A 17 -3.00 -5.58 0.30
N ILE A 18 -2.81 -6.76 0.89
CA ILE A 18 -2.43 -6.86 2.29
C ILE A 18 -0.95 -6.54 2.43
N ILE A 19 -0.64 -5.44 3.11
CA ILE A 19 0.73 -5.05 3.43
C ILE A 19 1.16 -5.80 4.71
N PRO A 20 2.25 -6.58 4.68
CA PRO A 20 2.73 -7.29 5.85
C PRO A 20 3.06 -6.34 7.02
N MET A 21 2.74 -6.75 8.24
CA MET A 21 2.96 -5.96 9.47
C MET A 21 4.41 -5.48 9.63
N GLY A 22 5.39 -6.25 9.15
CA GLY A 22 6.80 -5.86 9.20
C GLY A 22 7.10 -4.59 8.40
N PHE A 23 6.37 -4.33 7.31
CA PHE A 23 6.55 -3.10 6.52
C PHE A 23 5.87 -1.92 7.21
N ILE A 24 4.66 -2.12 7.74
CA ILE A 24 3.94 -1.12 8.54
C ILE A 24 4.80 -0.63 9.71
N LYS A 25 5.40 -1.56 10.46
CA LYS A 25 6.31 -1.22 11.58
C LYS A 25 7.54 -0.45 11.13
N LYS A 26 8.19 -0.87 10.03
CA LYS A 26 9.40 -0.21 9.50
C LYS A 26 9.12 1.20 8.99
N LEU A 27 7.99 1.40 8.32
CA LEU A 27 7.55 2.69 7.80
C LEU A 27 6.89 3.56 8.88
N LYS A 28 6.66 3.01 10.08
CA LYS A 28 5.93 3.66 11.19
C LYS A 28 4.53 4.16 10.78
N TRP A 29 3.93 3.48 9.79
CA TRP A 29 2.60 3.80 9.31
C TRP A 29 1.55 3.46 10.36
N LYS A 30 0.57 4.36 10.51
CA LYS A 30 -0.56 4.19 11.43
C LYS A 30 -1.82 3.81 10.68
N GLU A 31 -2.75 3.18 11.39
CA GLU A 31 -4.07 2.90 10.85
C GLU A 31 -4.74 4.21 10.39
N ARG A 32 -5.47 4.16 9.26
CA ARG A 32 -6.26 5.28 8.70
C ARG A 32 -5.46 6.53 8.33
N GLN A 33 -4.12 6.49 8.34
CA GLN A 33 -3.33 7.62 7.87
C GLN A 33 -3.48 7.82 6.36
N LYS A 34 -3.24 9.05 5.90
CA LYS A 34 -3.21 9.37 4.46
C LYS A 34 -1.88 8.93 3.85
N ILE A 35 -1.95 8.41 2.64
CA ILE A 35 -0.82 7.97 1.83
C ILE A 35 -1.04 8.38 0.38
N VAL A 36 0.04 8.49 -0.38
CA VAL A 36 0.01 8.79 -1.81
C VAL A 36 0.26 7.51 -2.60
N LEU A 37 -0.53 7.29 -3.65
CA LEU A 37 -0.34 6.21 -4.62
C LEU A 37 0.16 6.81 -5.93
N ILE A 38 1.34 6.41 -6.37
CA ILE A 38 1.96 6.88 -7.61
C ILE A 38 2.12 5.71 -8.57
N LEU A 39 1.56 5.83 -9.77
CA LEU A 39 1.80 4.87 -10.85
C LEU A 39 3.06 5.30 -11.63
N ARG A 40 4.10 4.47 -11.62
CA ARG A 40 5.31 4.66 -12.44
C ARG A 40 5.53 3.43 -13.31
N GLY A 41 5.21 3.54 -14.59
CA GLY A 41 5.27 2.44 -15.54
C GLY A 41 4.39 1.26 -15.08
N LYS A 42 5.00 0.10 -14.85
CA LYS A 42 4.32 -1.12 -14.36
C LYS A 42 4.35 -1.29 -12.83
N LYS A 43 4.67 -0.23 -12.08
CA LYS A 43 4.81 -0.28 -10.61
C LYS A 43 3.90 0.74 -9.95
N ILE A 44 3.32 0.36 -8.81
CA ILE A 44 2.66 1.29 -7.88
C ILE A 44 3.64 1.55 -6.74
N ILE A 45 3.92 2.82 -6.49
CA ILE A 45 4.72 3.29 -5.37
C ILE A 45 3.76 3.89 -4.34
N ILE A 46 3.97 3.55 -3.07
CA ILE A 46 3.15 4.04 -1.95
C ILE A 46 4.07 4.83 -1.02
N GLU A 47 3.73 6.09 -0.78
CA GLU A 47 4.55 7.02 0.01
C GLU A 47 3.70 7.73 1.06
N ASP A 48 4.33 8.21 2.13
CA ASP A 48 3.65 9.05 3.12
C ASP A 48 3.13 10.34 2.50
N TRP A 49 1.90 10.71 2.85
CA TRP A 49 1.38 12.02 2.47
C TRP A 49 2.04 13.09 3.33
N LYS A 50 2.85 13.94 2.69
CA LYS A 50 3.39 15.16 3.28
C LYS A 50 2.45 16.32 2.93
N PRO A 51 2.02 17.13 3.91
CA PRO A 51 1.25 18.34 3.66
C PRO A 51 2.06 19.37 2.86
#